data_AF-A0A251Q0B2-F1
#
_entry.id   AF-A0A251Q0B2-F1
#
_cell.length_a   1.000
_cell.length_b   1.000
_cell.length_c   1.000
_cell.angle_alpha   90.00
_cell.angle_beta   90.00
_cell.angle_gamma   90.00
#
_symmetry.space_group_name_H-M   'P 1'
#
loop_
_entity.id
_entity.type
_entity.pdbx_description
1 polymer ?
#
loop_
_entity_poly.entity_id
_entity_poly.type
_entity_poly.pdbx_seq_one_letter_code
_entity_poly.pdbx_strand_id
1 'polypeptide(L)'
;MASSKKWASIISSIASCVYFLVIILQVPLFRVPCTAGICRTPIEVTSSQLIACELFPLVVVKALLYPGAFANALIKNRPIPSYDSLKLYNFTNVKAADAISELQRLEVLAGSYLSVAGALLGLIKPGRMSLCGMLLIVWGLVREIILRKSTSTIHVYIYPAMSIALFSAFLSITKDVRRIIRSCRLGIIGGLSVNSTLNFLRNLVNWSSRDGESCPPFVLCSDPALNKELLLIERPSFPYVSRKNEGTELDPTLIVENLRSKRIYLENSGSRCIVMPCHISHSWHDQISEGCSVPFLHMGECVAKELKEAKLKPLEAGSPLQIGVLATYATLKAGFYQEKLRNEGFEVVLPDKATMEHTVIPAFEALNRKDTEGAQNLLRIAVQVLLVRAANAVILASDDLRDLLPPDDPLLKKCIDPMNALAWSTIKWVQSAKEGT
;
A
#
# COMPACT_ATOMS: atom_id res chain seq x y z
N MET A 1 7.29 -2.77 11.75
CA MET A 1 5.94 -2.17 11.89
C MET A 1 5.83 -1.00 12.88
N ALA A 2 6.48 -1.03 14.06
CA ALA A 2 6.46 0.08 15.03
C ALA A 2 7.06 1.40 14.48
N SER A 3 8.05 1.30 13.60
CA SER A 3 8.76 2.45 13.02
C SER A 3 7.81 3.40 12.26
N SER A 4 6.99 2.92 11.32
CA SER A 4 6.15 3.81 10.49
C SER A 4 4.97 4.46 11.23
N LYS A 5 4.40 3.79 12.25
CA LYS A 5 3.45 4.39 13.22
C LYS A 5 4.12 5.55 13.94
N LYS A 6 5.32 5.31 14.47
CA LYS A 6 6.12 6.31 15.18
C LYS A 6 6.50 7.48 14.28
N TRP A 7 6.96 7.23 13.05
CA TRP A 7 7.28 8.27 12.07
C TRP A 7 6.06 9.11 11.67
N ALA A 8 4.92 8.50 11.34
CA ALA A 8 3.72 9.25 10.98
C ALA A 8 3.21 10.13 12.15
N SER A 9 3.29 9.62 13.39
CA SER A 9 2.95 10.39 14.59
C SER A 9 3.92 11.52 14.84
N ILE A 10 5.23 11.28 14.65
CA ILE A 10 6.28 12.31 14.80
C ILE A 10 6.09 13.40 13.75
N ILE A 11 5.92 13.04 12.48
CA ILE A 11 5.73 13.99 11.37
C ILE A 11 4.49 14.84 11.60
N SER A 12 3.35 14.22 11.96
CA SER A 12 2.12 14.95 12.26
C SER A 12 2.25 15.85 13.49
N SER A 13 2.93 15.39 14.54
CA SER A 13 3.18 16.19 15.74
C SER A 13 4.08 17.38 15.44
N ILE A 14 5.18 17.19 14.70
CA ILE A 14 6.07 18.28 14.28
C ILE A 14 5.31 19.26 13.40
N ALA A 15 4.55 18.78 12.41
CA ALA A 15 3.76 19.62 11.52
C ALA A 15 2.71 20.44 12.28
N SER A 16 2.05 19.84 13.28
CA SER A 16 1.10 20.54 14.15
C SER A 16 1.79 21.61 15.00
N CYS A 17 2.96 21.31 15.58
CA CYS A 17 3.76 22.30 16.32
C CYS A 17 4.22 23.45 15.41
N VAL A 18 4.70 23.15 14.20
CA VAL A 18 5.10 24.17 13.22
C VAL A 18 3.90 25.05 12.85
N TYR A 19 2.75 24.45 12.55
CA TYR A 19 1.52 25.19 12.25
C TYR A 19 1.10 26.09 13.41
N PHE A 20 1.11 25.56 14.64
CA PHE A 20 0.83 26.33 15.85
C PHE A 20 1.77 27.52 16.01
N LEU A 21 3.08 27.33 15.85
CA LEU A 21 4.07 28.41 15.96
C LEU A 21 3.86 29.48 14.88
N VAL A 22 3.56 29.09 13.63
CA VAL A 22 3.27 30.04 12.55
C VAL A 22 2.08 30.94 12.90
N ILE A 23 1.01 30.37 13.46
CA ILE A 23 -0.19 31.12 13.83
C ILE A 23 0.05 31.97 15.09
N ILE A 24 0.57 31.40 16.18
CA ILE A 24 0.76 32.10 17.46
C ILE A 24 1.82 33.20 17.40
N LEU A 25 2.92 32.99 16.68
CA LEU A 25 3.97 34.00 16.52
C LEU A 25 3.58 35.09 15.52
N GLN A 26 2.36 35.05 14.98
CA GLN A 26 1.81 36.05 14.07
C GLN A 26 2.70 36.25 12.83
N VAL A 27 3.14 35.16 12.21
CA VAL A 27 3.85 35.21 10.93
C VAL A 27 2.87 35.76 9.86
N PRO A 28 3.22 36.82 9.11
CA PRO A 28 2.32 37.41 8.13
C PRO A 28 2.03 36.40 7.00
N LEU A 29 0.77 36.00 6.85
CA LEU A 29 0.31 35.04 5.85
C LEU A 29 -0.33 35.75 4.65
N PHE A 30 -1.03 36.84 4.90
CA PHE A 30 -1.71 37.62 3.87
C PHE A 30 -1.68 39.11 4.21
N ARG A 31 -2.31 39.93 3.38
CA ARG A 31 -2.59 41.34 3.67
C ARG A 31 -4.01 41.65 3.24
N VAL A 32 -4.87 41.95 4.19
CA VAL A 32 -6.29 42.31 3.94
C VAL A 32 -6.69 43.52 4.78
N PRO A 33 -7.57 44.40 4.27
CA PRO A 33 -8.19 45.41 5.11
C PRO A 33 -9.14 44.74 6.12
N CYS A 34 -9.14 45.28 7.33
CA CYS A 34 -9.93 44.88 8.49
C CYS A 34 -10.50 46.12 9.18
N THR A 35 -11.44 45.90 10.10
CA THR A 35 -12.03 46.97 10.93
C THR A 35 -10.98 47.78 11.71
N ALA A 36 -9.86 47.16 12.09
CA ALA A 36 -8.74 47.80 12.78
C ALA A 36 -7.61 48.28 11.84
N GLY A 37 -7.85 48.38 10.53
CA GLY A 37 -6.87 48.80 9.53
C GLY A 37 -6.45 47.68 8.58
N ILE A 38 -5.20 47.21 8.66
CA ILE A 38 -4.67 46.15 7.78
C ILE A 38 -4.29 44.94 8.64
N CYS A 39 -5.00 43.82 8.48
CA CYS A 39 -4.59 42.55 9.07
C CYS A 39 -3.65 41.80 8.15
N ARG A 40 -2.68 41.12 8.76
CA ARG A 40 -1.72 40.25 8.09
C ARG A 40 -1.77 38.81 8.56
N THR A 41 -2.45 38.56 9.68
CA THR A 41 -2.48 37.24 10.31
C THR A 41 -3.92 36.83 10.68
N PRO A 42 -4.20 35.51 10.76
CA PRO A 42 -5.49 35.02 11.25
C PRO A 42 -5.84 35.52 12.65
N ILE A 43 -4.85 35.61 13.57
CA ILE A 43 -5.07 36.10 14.94
C ILE A 43 -5.51 37.57 14.93
N GLU A 44 -4.93 38.42 14.08
CA GLU A 44 -5.33 39.83 13.98
C GLU A 44 -6.77 39.96 13.45
N VAL A 45 -7.15 39.17 12.44
CA VAL A 45 -8.52 39.13 11.90
C VAL A 45 -9.50 38.69 12.99
N THR A 46 -9.22 37.57 13.65
CA THR A 46 -10.05 37.05 14.75
C THR A 46 -10.13 38.03 15.92
N SER A 47 -9.02 38.63 16.34
CA SER A 47 -8.99 39.59 17.46
C SER A 47 -9.75 40.87 17.15
N SER A 48 -9.68 41.37 15.91
CA SER A 48 -10.42 42.56 15.49
C SER A 48 -11.94 42.39 15.63
N GLN A 49 -12.41 41.18 15.37
CA GLN A 49 -13.83 40.83 15.41
C GLN A 49 -14.30 40.47 16.82
N LEU A 50 -13.48 39.77 17.60
CA LEU A 50 -13.79 39.50 19.01
C LEU A 50 -13.94 40.79 19.84
N ILE A 51 -13.15 41.82 19.53
CA ILE A 51 -13.28 43.15 20.15
C ILE A 51 -14.57 43.84 19.69
N ALA A 52 -14.90 43.74 18.39
CA ALA A 52 -16.09 44.38 17.83
C ALA A 52 -17.41 43.76 18.35
N CYS A 53 -17.44 42.46 18.62
CA CYS A 53 -18.64 41.77 19.10
C CYS A 53 -18.89 41.95 20.62
N GLU A 54 -17.94 42.48 21.40
CA GLU A 54 -17.99 42.57 22.88
C GLU A 54 -18.28 41.24 23.63
N LEU A 55 -18.29 40.10 22.93
CA LEU A 55 -18.69 38.79 23.46
C LEU A 55 -17.63 38.14 24.37
N PHE A 56 -16.38 38.59 24.32
CA PHE A 56 -15.26 37.97 25.05
C PHE A 56 -14.49 38.98 25.90
N PRO A 57 -13.99 38.57 27.09
CA PRO A 57 -13.21 39.45 27.95
C PRO A 57 -11.91 39.87 27.26
N LEU A 58 -11.55 41.16 27.38
CA LEU A 58 -10.33 41.77 26.82
C LEU A 58 -9.05 41.00 27.19
N VAL A 59 -9.05 40.30 28.33
CA VAL A 59 -7.96 39.43 28.80
C VAL A 59 -7.65 38.31 27.78
N VAL A 60 -8.68 37.69 27.20
CA VAL A 60 -8.51 36.60 26.21
C VAL A 60 -7.90 37.14 24.93
N VAL A 61 -8.33 38.32 24.48
CA VAL A 61 -7.77 38.95 23.27
C VAL A 61 -6.31 39.37 23.49
N LYS A 62 -5.98 39.94 24.66
CA LYS A 62 -4.58 40.24 25.03
C LYS A 62 -3.72 38.96 25.08
N ALA A 63 -4.26 37.87 25.60
CA ALA A 63 -3.55 36.58 25.66
C ALA A 63 -3.25 36.01 24.26
N LEU A 64 -4.17 36.17 23.29
CA LEU A 64 -3.94 35.75 21.90
C LEU A 64 -2.92 36.64 21.17
N LEU A 65 -2.91 37.95 21.45
CA LEU A 65 -2.03 38.90 20.76
C LEU A 65 -0.61 38.97 21.33
N TYR A 66 -0.44 38.68 22.62
CA TYR A 66 0.83 38.84 23.34
C TYR A 66 2.00 38.02 22.77
N PRO A 67 1.85 36.72 22.42
CA PRO A 67 2.96 35.92 21.91
C PRO A 67 3.58 36.48 20.62
N GLY A 68 2.75 36.99 19.70
CA GLY A 68 3.24 37.63 18.48
C GLY A 68 3.90 38.98 18.74
N ALA A 69 3.36 39.78 19.67
CA ALA A 69 3.98 41.04 20.10
C ALA A 69 5.36 40.81 20.73
N PHE A 70 5.49 39.77 21.56
CA PHE A 70 6.75 39.35 22.15
C PHE A 70 7.76 38.90 21.09
N ALA A 71 7.35 38.03 20.15
CA ALA A 71 8.21 37.56 19.06
C ALA A 71 8.69 38.70 18.15
N ASN A 72 7.80 39.63 17.81
CA ASN A 72 8.13 40.80 17.00
C ASN A 72 9.08 41.77 17.73
N ALA A 73 8.98 41.89 19.06
CA ALA A 73 9.92 42.66 19.86
C ALA A 73 11.33 42.05 19.83
N LEU A 74 11.44 40.72 19.96
CA LEU A 74 12.71 39.99 19.84
C LEU A 74 13.34 40.14 18.45
N ILE A 75 12.56 39.94 17.38
CA ILE A 75 13.05 40.04 15.99
C ILE A 75 13.56 41.46 15.67
N LYS A 76 12.93 42.50 16.25
CA LYS A 76 13.27 43.90 16.00
C LYS A 76 14.20 44.52 17.05
N ASN A 77 14.73 43.74 17.99
CA ASN A 77 15.53 44.21 19.13
C ASN A 77 14.89 45.40 19.88
N ARG A 78 13.57 45.33 20.10
CA ARG A 78 12.80 46.35 20.86
C ARG A 78 12.52 45.86 22.28
N PRO A 79 12.30 46.78 23.25
CA PRO A 79 11.91 46.39 24.60
C PRO A 79 10.61 45.57 24.59
N ILE A 80 10.59 44.48 25.35
CA ILE A 80 9.44 43.59 25.47
C ILE A 80 8.26 44.37 26.09
N PRO A 81 7.09 44.43 25.43
CA PRO A 81 5.94 45.14 25.97
C PRO A 81 5.36 44.41 27.20
N SER A 82 5.02 45.15 28.25
CA SER A 82 4.32 44.58 29.42
C SER A 82 2.87 44.21 29.06
N TYR A 83 2.40 43.05 29.51
CA TYR A 83 1.08 42.49 29.22
C TYR A 83 -0.06 43.46 29.57
N ASP A 84 0.03 44.12 30.72
CA ASP A 84 -0.98 45.09 31.17
C ASP A 84 -0.98 46.36 30.30
N SER A 85 0.21 46.73 29.82
CA SER A 85 0.44 47.92 28.98
C SER A 85 0.28 47.67 27.48
N LEU A 86 -0.16 46.48 27.05
CA LEU A 86 -0.32 46.15 25.63
C LEU A 86 -1.39 47.07 25.02
N LYS A 87 -0.91 48.14 24.37
CA LYS A 87 -1.73 49.20 23.79
C LYS A 87 -2.54 48.63 22.62
N LEU A 88 -3.80 48.29 22.90
CA LEU A 88 -4.83 47.93 21.91
C LEU A 88 -5.32 49.14 21.08
N TYR A 89 -4.62 50.29 21.12
CA TYR A 89 -5.05 51.58 20.57
C TYR A 89 -5.47 51.56 19.09
N ASN A 90 -5.00 50.59 18.29
CA ASN A 90 -5.45 50.42 16.89
C ASN A 90 -6.83 49.74 16.77
N PHE A 91 -7.24 48.96 17.77
CA PHE A 91 -8.50 48.21 17.78
C PHE A 91 -9.61 48.91 18.58
N THR A 92 -9.30 49.95 19.36
CA THR A 92 -10.28 50.69 20.17
C THR A 92 -11.05 51.77 19.39
N ASN A 93 -10.60 52.14 18.19
CA ASN A 93 -11.29 53.09 17.30
C ASN A 93 -12.41 52.45 16.46
N VAL A 94 -12.83 51.21 16.78
CA VAL A 94 -13.71 50.36 15.96
C VAL A 94 -15.21 50.65 16.17
N LYS A 95 -15.61 51.87 16.59
CA LYS A 95 -17.04 52.20 16.68
C LYS A 95 -17.64 52.35 15.27
N ALA A 96 -18.47 51.34 14.94
CA ALA A 96 -19.38 51.23 13.80
C ALA A 96 -18.74 51.35 12.40
N ALA A 97 -18.23 50.24 11.85
CA ALA A 97 -17.96 50.10 10.43
C ALA A 97 -19.11 49.33 9.74
N ASP A 98 -19.53 49.82 8.58
CA ASP A 98 -20.71 49.34 7.83
C ASP A 98 -20.75 47.83 7.58
N ALA A 99 -21.88 47.22 7.91
CA ALA A 99 -22.24 45.80 7.73
C ALA A 99 -22.08 45.30 6.28
N ILE A 100 -21.94 46.19 5.29
CA ILE A 100 -21.78 45.86 3.87
C ILE A 100 -20.36 45.39 3.53
N SER A 101 -19.33 45.87 4.26
CA SER A 101 -17.94 45.44 4.04
C SER A 101 -17.63 44.05 4.63
N GLU A 102 -18.43 43.61 5.61
CA GLU A 102 -18.27 42.32 6.31
C GLU A 102 -18.78 41.12 5.50
N LEU A 103 -19.82 41.31 4.66
CA LEU A 103 -20.35 40.25 3.79
C LEU A 103 -19.35 39.80 2.70
N GLN A 104 -18.41 40.66 2.29
CA GLN A 104 -17.45 40.34 1.22
C GLN A 104 -16.30 39.44 1.67
N ARG A 105 -16.07 39.25 2.98
CA ARG A 105 -14.89 38.51 3.51
C ARG A 105 -15.24 37.38 4.47
N LEU A 106 -16.47 36.88 4.39
CA LEU A 106 -16.95 35.81 5.28
C LEU A 106 -16.07 34.55 5.22
N GLU A 107 -15.52 34.23 4.05
CA GLU A 107 -14.59 33.10 3.85
C GLU A 107 -13.25 33.30 4.58
N VAL A 108 -12.66 34.50 4.50
CA VAL A 108 -11.40 34.83 5.20
C VAL A 108 -11.63 34.91 6.71
N LEU A 109 -12.79 35.42 7.14
CA LEU A 109 -13.16 35.49 8.54
C LEU A 109 -13.39 34.09 9.15
N ALA A 110 -14.27 33.29 8.54
CA ALA A 110 -14.54 31.92 8.96
C ALA A 110 -13.27 31.06 8.91
N GLY A 111 -12.46 31.23 7.86
CA GLY A 111 -11.17 30.57 7.74
C GLY A 111 -10.17 30.97 8.84
N SER A 112 -10.15 32.25 9.24
CA SER A 112 -9.29 32.73 10.34
C SER A 112 -9.68 32.14 11.69
N TYR A 113 -10.98 32.09 11.99
CA TYR A 113 -11.48 31.42 13.20
C TYR A 113 -11.12 29.92 13.23
N LEU A 114 -11.36 29.20 12.13
CA LEU A 114 -11.02 27.78 12.02
C LEU A 114 -9.51 27.53 12.08
N SER A 115 -8.70 28.44 11.53
CA SER A 115 -7.23 28.38 11.59
C SER A 115 -6.72 28.56 13.02
N VAL A 116 -7.22 29.55 13.76
CA VAL A 116 -6.82 29.81 15.15
C VAL A 116 -7.28 28.68 16.07
N ALA A 117 -8.54 28.27 15.96
CA ALA A 117 -9.06 27.13 16.72
C ALA A 117 -8.32 25.83 16.39
N GLY A 118 -8.04 25.60 15.09
CA GLY A 118 -7.28 24.45 14.61
C GLY A 118 -5.83 24.43 15.09
N ALA A 119 -5.18 25.59 15.23
CA ALA A 119 -3.84 25.70 15.79
C ALA A 119 -3.82 25.30 17.28
N LEU A 120 -4.76 25.81 18.07
CA LEU A 120 -4.86 25.50 19.51
C LEU A 120 -5.22 24.03 19.75
N LEU A 121 -6.27 23.53 19.08
CA LEU A 121 -6.73 22.15 19.24
C LEU A 121 -5.75 21.14 18.65
N GLY A 122 -4.99 21.54 17.63
CA GLY A 122 -4.02 20.69 16.93
C GLY A 122 -2.88 20.18 17.83
N LEU A 123 -2.57 20.85 18.94
CA LEU A 123 -1.59 20.39 19.93
C LEU A 123 -2.10 19.23 20.79
N ILE A 124 -3.42 19.16 21.01
CA ILE A 124 -4.06 18.12 21.84
C ILE A 124 -4.48 16.94 20.95
N LYS A 125 -5.19 17.24 19.86
CA LYS A 125 -5.59 16.25 18.85
C LYS A 125 -5.50 16.88 17.46
N PRO A 126 -4.57 16.42 16.59
CA PRO A 126 -4.49 16.92 15.22
C PRO A 126 -5.79 16.61 14.47
N GLY A 127 -6.45 17.66 13.98
CA GLY A 127 -7.75 17.60 13.30
C GLY A 127 -7.74 18.29 11.94
N ARG A 128 -8.85 18.18 11.21
CA ARG A 128 -9.00 18.79 9.87
C ARG A 128 -9.26 20.30 9.91
N MET A 129 -9.50 20.87 11.08
CA MET A 129 -9.91 22.27 11.24
C MET A 129 -8.84 23.25 10.75
N SER A 130 -7.54 22.95 10.97
CA SER A 130 -6.42 23.76 10.46
C SER A 130 -6.41 23.79 8.93
N LEU A 131 -6.54 22.65 8.25
CA LEU A 131 -6.57 22.57 6.79
C LEU A 131 -7.81 23.26 6.21
N CYS A 132 -8.99 23.03 6.78
CA CYS A 132 -10.22 23.72 6.35
C CYS A 132 -10.10 25.24 6.51
N GLY A 133 -9.54 25.72 7.63
CA GLY A 133 -9.31 27.14 7.86
C GLY A 133 -8.37 27.75 6.83
N MET A 134 -7.23 27.10 6.56
CA MET A 134 -6.26 27.58 5.56
C MET A 134 -6.84 27.59 4.14
N LEU A 135 -7.58 26.55 3.75
CA LEU A 135 -8.21 26.48 2.43
C LEU A 135 -9.27 27.57 2.24
N LEU A 136 -10.08 27.87 3.26
CA LEU A 136 -11.06 28.95 3.21
C LEU A 136 -10.39 30.33 3.11
N ILE A 137 -9.28 30.56 3.82
CA ILE A 137 -8.50 31.80 3.68
C ILE A 137 -7.94 31.92 2.27
N VAL A 138 -7.30 30.88 1.74
CA VAL A 138 -6.74 30.90 0.37
C VAL A 138 -7.85 31.12 -0.65
N TRP A 139 -8.97 30.41 -0.53
CA TRP A 139 -10.12 30.58 -1.42
C TRP A 139 -10.68 32.01 -1.37
N GLY A 140 -10.89 32.56 -0.18
CA GLY A 140 -11.39 33.94 -0.02
C GLY A 140 -10.45 35.00 -0.60
N LEU A 141 -9.15 34.84 -0.43
CA LEU A 141 -8.15 35.75 -1.00
C LEU A 141 -8.07 35.63 -2.54
N VAL A 142 -8.07 34.40 -3.07
CA VAL A 142 -8.03 34.15 -4.52
C VAL A 142 -9.30 34.67 -5.20
N ARG A 143 -10.48 34.41 -4.61
CA ARG A 143 -11.76 34.93 -5.09
C ARG A 143 -11.75 36.45 -5.16
N GLU A 144 -11.21 37.12 -4.13
CA GLU A 144 -11.11 38.58 -4.12
C GLU A 144 -10.15 39.11 -5.19
N ILE A 145 -8.99 38.46 -5.39
CA ILE A 145 -8.03 38.82 -6.45
C ILE A 145 -8.67 38.69 -7.84
N ILE A 146 -9.47 37.64 -8.08
CA ILE A 146 -10.15 37.40 -9.36
C ILE A 146 -11.26 38.43 -9.60
N LEU A 147 -12.10 38.70 -8.59
CA LEU A 147 -13.28 39.55 -8.71
C LEU A 147 -12.94 41.04 -8.85
N ARG A 148 -11.78 41.48 -8.34
CA ARG A 148 -11.43 42.91 -8.19
C ARG A 148 -10.52 43.48 -9.29
N LYS A 149 -10.53 42.88 -10.48
CA LYS A 149 -9.66 43.28 -11.60
C LYS A 149 -9.88 44.72 -12.15
N SER A 150 -10.72 45.58 -11.54
CA SER A 150 -11.12 46.85 -12.19
C SER A 150 -11.17 48.15 -11.34
N THR A 151 -10.96 48.19 -10.02
CA THR A 151 -10.99 49.50 -9.29
C THR A 151 -10.05 49.57 -8.07
N SER A 152 -9.00 50.40 -8.23
CA SER A 152 -8.19 51.20 -7.29
C SER A 152 -7.67 50.65 -5.92
N THR A 153 -6.33 50.77 -5.79
CA THR A 153 -5.44 51.08 -4.64
C THR A 153 -5.32 50.21 -3.38
N ILE A 154 -6.08 49.13 -3.19
CA ILE A 154 -5.85 48.21 -2.04
C ILE A 154 -5.28 46.87 -2.51
N HIS A 155 -3.98 46.67 -2.31
CA HIS A 155 -3.29 45.44 -2.69
C HIS A 155 -3.52 44.32 -1.66
N VAL A 156 -4.42 43.40 -1.99
CA VAL A 156 -4.48 42.08 -1.36
C VAL A 156 -3.23 41.30 -1.77
N TYR A 157 -2.49 40.77 -0.80
CA TYR A 157 -1.23 40.06 -1.05
C TYR A 157 -1.20 38.75 -0.26
N ILE A 158 -0.74 37.68 -0.90
CA ILE A 158 -0.51 36.38 -0.27
C ILE A 158 0.99 36.24 -0.05
N TYR A 159 1.43 36.11 1.20
CA TYR A 159 2.84 35.92 1.52
C TYR A 159 3.25 34.45 1.32
N PRO A 160 4.53 34.16 0.98
CA PRO A 160 5.03 32.78 0.84
C PRO A 160 4.84 31.90 2.09
N ALA A 161 4.78 32.52 3.28
CA ALA A 161 4.48 31.84 4.53
C ALA A 161 3.11 31.14 4.53
N MET A 162 2.17 31.59 3.69
CA MET A 162 0.88 30.91 3.47
C MET A 162 1.06 29.47 2.98
N SER A 163 2.01 29.24 2.06
CA SER A 163 2.28 27.89 1.54
C SER A 163 2.85 26.97 2.62
N ILE A 164 3.70 27.51 3.50
CA ILE A 164 4.24 26.78 4.65
C ILE A 164 3.11 26.42 5.64
N ALA A 165 2.21 27.38 5.93
CA ALA A 165 1.05 27.15 6.79
C ALA A 165 0.08 26.11 6.18
N LEU A 166 -0.14 26.15 4.87
CA LEU A 166 -0.99 25.19 4.17
C LEU A 166 -0.39 23.78 4.18
N PHE A 167 0.91 23.65 3.88
CA PHE A 167 1.60 22.37 3.87
C PHE A 167 1.69 21.75 5.27
N SER A 168 1.98 22.55 6.29
CA SER A 168 1.96 22.09 7.70
C SER A 168 0.57 21.71 8.17
N ALA A 169 -0.48 22.45 7.78
CA ALA A 169 -1.87 22.07 8.06
C ALA A 169 -2.25 20.73 7.41
N PHE A 170 -1.79 20.48 6.18
CA PHE A 170 -2.00 19.20 5.49
C PHE A 170 -1.28 18.05 6.19
N LEU A 171 0.01 18.22 6.51
CA LEU A 171 0.81 17.19 7.20
C LEU A 171 0.40 16.95 8.65
N SER A 172 -0.32 17.89 9.28
CA SER A 172 -0.90 17.67 10.61
C SER A 172 -1.92 16.51 10.61
N ILE A 173 -2.56 16.21 9.48
CA ILE A 173 -3.57 15.14 9.42
C ILE A 173 -2.90 13.75 9.45
N THR A 174 -2.87 13.14 10.62
CA THR A 174 -2.26 11.81 10.87
C THR A 174 -2.76 10.72 9.91
N LYS A 175 -4.04 10.74 9.54
CA LYS A 175 -4.67 9.75 8.64
C LYS A 175 -4.13 9.86 7.21
N ASP A 176 -3.88 11.07 6.72
CA ASP A 176 -3.42 11.31 5.35
C ASP A 176 -1.91 11.06 5.23
N VAL A 177 -1.13 11.48 6.22
CA VAL A 177 0.29 11.12 6.35
C VAL A 177 0.46 9.59 6.43
N ARG A 178 -0.40 8.92 7.20
CA ARG A 178 -0.43 7.46 7.28
C ARG A 178 -0.79 6.81 5.95
N ARG A 179 -1.74 7.36 5.18
CA ARG A 179 -2.09 6.86 3.84
C ARG A 179 -0.92 6.99 2.86
N ILE A 180 -0.19 8.11 2.92
CA ILE A 180 1.01 8.35 2.11
C ILE A 180 2.14 7.38 2.48
N ILE A 181 2.36 7.14 3.78
CA ILE A 181 3.44 6.29 4.30
C ILE A 181 3.11 4.78 4.27
N ARG A 182 1.83 4.39 4.16
CA ARG A 182 1.37 2.99 4.30
C ARG A 182 0.63 2.42 3.09
N SER A 183 0.99 2.78 1.86
CA SER A 183 0.74 1.80 0.80
C SER A 183 1.61 0.57 1.13
N CYS A 184 1.00 -0.48 1.67
CA CYS A 184 1.65 -1.77 1.82
C CYS A 184 1.80 -2.31 0.41
N ARG A 185 2.93 -1.98 -0.23
CA ARG A 185 3.16 -2.36 -1.62
C ARG A 185 3.56 -3.82 -1.64
N LEU A 186 2.79 -4.63 -2.35
CA LEU A 186 3.16 -5.99 -2.68
C LEU A 186 4.19 -5.93 -3.82
N GLY A 187 5.33 -6.59 -3.66
CA GLY A 187 6.29 -6.80 -4.74
C GLY A 187 6.03 -8.13 -5.43
N ILE A 188 5.88 -8.13 -6.75
CA ILE A 188 5.65 -9.35 -7.52
C ILE A 188 6.84 -9.55 -8.48
N ILE A 189 7.59 -10.64 -8.30
CA ILE A 189 8.62 -11.08 -9.24
C ILE A 189 7.93 -11.91 -10.33
N GLY A 190 7.59 -11.28 -11.45
CA GLY A 190 6.87 -11.90 -12.56
C GLY A 190 7.71 -12.06 -13.82
N GLY A 191 7.06 -12.46 -14.91
CA GLY A 191 7.67 -12.59 -16.23
C GLY A 191 8.43 -13.89 -16.47
N LEU A 192 8.68 -14.69 -15.42
CA LEU A 192 9.24 -16.04 -15.49
C LEU A 192 8.32 -16.96 -16.30
N SER A 193 7.03 -16.93 -15.97
CA SER A 193 5.94 -17.34 -16.83
C SER A 193 4.92 -16.21 -16.89
N VAL A 194 4.64 -15.72 -18.10
CA VAL A 194 3.70 -14.62 -18.32
C VAL A 194 2.29 -15.04 -17.92
N ASN A 195 1.89 -16.27 -18.27
CA ASN A 195 0.56 -16.79 -17.95
C ASN A 195 0.36 -16.94 -16.44
N SER A 196 1.35 -17.51 -15.74
CA SER A 196 1.36 -17.64 -14.28
C SER A 196 1.23 -16.28 -13.59
N THR A 197 1.95 -15.27 -14.10
CA THR A 197 1.88 -13.90 -13.57
C THR A 197 0.49 -13.31 -13.74
N LEU A 198 -0.16 -13.49 -14.90
CA LEU A 198 -1.52 -13.00 -15.15
C LEU A 198 -2.55 -13.73 -14.29
N ASN A 199 -2.44 -15.05 -14.17
CA ASN A 199 -3.32 -15.87 -13.33
C ASN A 199 -3.21 -15.46 -11.86
N PHE A 200 -2.00 -15.21 -11.36
CA PHE A 200 -1.78 -14.66 -10.03
C PHE A 200 -2.50 -13.32 -9.82
N LEU A 201 -2.33 -12.37 -10.74
CA LEU A 201 -2.97 -11.06 -10.64
C LEU A 201 -4.50 -11.16 -10.67
N ARG A 202 -5.05 -12.05 -11.50
CA ARG A 202 -6.48 -12.32 -11.55
C ARG A 202 -6.99 -12.86 -10.22
N ASN A 203 -6.29 -13.84 -9.65
CA ASN A 203 -6.62 -14.42 -8.35
C ASN A 203 -6.50 -13.37 -7.23
N LEU A 204 -5.47 -12.52 -7.25
CA LEU A 204 -5.27 -11.44 -6.29
C LEU A 204 -6.46 -10.46 -6.30
N VAL A 205 -6.90 -10.06 -7.50
CA VAL A 205 -8.08 -9.18 -7.66
C VAL A 205 -9.33 -9.87 -7.15
N ASN A 206 -9.58 -11.11 -7.55
CA ASN A 206 -10.75 -11.88 -7.14
C ASN A 206 -10.85 -12.03 -5.61
N TRP A 207 -9.73 -12.36 -4.95
CA TRP A 207 -9.70 -12.45 -3.49
C TRP A 207 -9.90 -11.10 -2.82
N SER A 208 -9.31 -10.03 -3.35
CA SER A 208 -9.49 -8.68 -2.77
C SER A 208 -10.94 -8.21 -2.83
N SER A 209 -11.67 -8.53 -3.91
CA SER A 209 -13.07 -8.11 -4.09
C SER A 209 -14.05 -8.83 -3.16
N ARG A 210 -13.72 -10.05 -2.70
CA ARG A 210 -14.59 -10.81 -1.79
C ARG A 210 -14.79 -10.14 -0.44
N ASP A 211 -13.78 -9.42 0.04
CA ASP A 211 -13.80 -8.74 1.33
C ASP A 211 -14.26 -7.27 1.22
N GLY A 212 -14.77 -6.85 0.06
CA GLY A 212 -15.22 -5.47 -0.20
C GLY A 212 -14.10 -4.42 -0.16
N GLU A 213 -12.84 -4.86 -0.12
CA GLU A 213 -11.67 -3.98 -0.10
C GLU A 213 -11.11 -3.75 -1.51
N SER A 214 -10.48 -2.59 -1.72
CA SER A 214 -9.70 -2.35 -2.92
C SER A 214 -8.45 -3.24 -2.95
N CYS A 215 -8.11 -3.79 -4.12
CA CYS A 215 -6.87 -4.53 -4.36
C CYS A 215 -5.65 -3.78 -3.77
N PRO A 216 -4.76 -4.46 -3.02
CA PRO A 216 -3.60 -3.80 -2.45
C PRO A 216 -2.72 -3.21 -3.55
N PRO A 217 -2.08 -2.05 -3.31
CA PRO A 217 -1.12 -1.52 -4.26
C PRO A 217 0.02 -2.52 -4.44
N PHE A 218 0.44 -2.76 -5.67
CA PHE A 218 1.52 -3.69 -5.98
C PHE A 218 2.48 -3.09 -7.01
N VAL A 219 3.72 -3.57 -7.00
CA VAL A 219 4.75 -3.30 -7.99
C VAL A 219 5.09 -4.64 -8.64
N LEU A 220 4.89 -4.73 -9.95
CA LEU A 220 5.22 -5.91 -10.73
C LEU A 220 6.53 -5.67 -11.46
N CYS A 221 7.55 -6.48 -11.16
CA CYS A 221 8.78 -6.55 -11.95
C CYS A 221 8.65 -7.75 -12.89
N SER A 222 8.25 -7.51 -14.14
CA SER A 222 8.11 -8.54 -15.16
C SER A 222 9.26 -8.44 -16.15
N ASP A 223 9.99 -9.53 -16.32
CA ASP A 223 11.04 -9.64 -17.33
C ASP A 223 10.97 -11.03 -17.98
N PRO A 224 10.52 -11.10 -19.25
CA PRO A 224 10.32 -12.35 -19.97
C PRO A 224 11.62 -12.94 -20.52
N ALA A 225 12.78 -12.30 -20.34
CA ALA A 225 14.06 -12.83 -20.84
C ALA A 225 14.35 -14.22 -20.25
N LEU A 226 14.07 -14.39 -18.95
CA LEU A 226 14.25 -15.66 -18.23
C LEU A 226 13.26 -16.76 -18.62
N ASN A 227 12.14 -16.43 -19.26
CA ASN A 227 11.14 -17.43 -19.65
C ASN A 227 11.75 -18.50 -20.58
N LYS A 228 12.62 -18.08 -21.52
CA LYS A 228 13.29 -19.03 -22.44
C LYS A 228 14.19 -20.02 -21.71
N GLU A 229 14.93 -19.54 -20.71
CA GLU A 229 15.86 -20.35 -19.91
C GLU A 229 15.09 -21.34 -19.02
N LEU A 230 14.02 -20.88 -18.36
CA LEU A 230 13.16 -21.74 -17.54
C LEU A 230 12.42 -22.80 -18.37
N LEU A 231 11.96 -22.46 -19.57
CA LEU A 231 11.37 -23.43 -20.49
C LEU A 231 12.34 -24.54 -20.90
N LEU A 232 13.65 -24.29 -20.93
CA LEU A 232 14.65 -25.33 -21.17
C LEU A 232 14.78 -26.28 -19.97
N ILE A 233 14.67 -25.76 -18.76
CA ILE A 233 14.74 -26.52 -17.50
C ILE A 233 13.46 -27.36 -17.29
N GLU A 234 12.30 -26.88 -17.70
CA GLU A 234 11.03 -27.60 -17.55
C GLU A 234 10.82 -28.69 -18.62
N ARG A 235 11.51 -28.60 -19.76
CA ARG A 235 11.40 -29.53 -20.90
C ARG A 235 12.25 -30.81 -20.91
N PRO A 236 13.09 -31.21 -19.93
CA PRO A 236 13.92 -32.40 -20.06
C PRO A 236 13.07 -33.65 -19.79
N SER A 237 12.24 -34.00 -20.76
CA SER A 237 11.61 -35.31 -20.96
C SER A 237 11.31 -35.47 -22.46
N PHE A 238 12.34 -35.38 -23.30
CA PHE A 238 12.28 -35.87 -24.68
C PHE A 238 13.26 -37.03 -24.85
N PRO A 239 12.84 -38.29 -24.65
CA PRO A 239 13.65 -39.44 -25.06
C PRO A 239 13.62 -39.70 -26.59
N TYR A 240 12.79 -38.98 -27.37
CA TYR A 240 12.55 -39.32 -28.78
C TYR A 240 13.13 -38.35 -29.83
N VAL A 241 13.82 -37.30 -29.41
CA VAL A 241 14.71 -36.56 -30.31
C VAL A 241 16.10 -36.56 -29.68
N SER A 242 16.87 -37.59 -30.01
CA SER A 242 18.33 -37.54 -29.98
C SER A 242 18.80 -36.41 -30.89
N ARG A 243 18.70 -35.17 -30.42
CA ARG A 243 19.56 -34.11 -30.92
C ARG A 243 20.84 -34.26 -30.13
N LYS A 244 21.84 -34.90 -30.75
CA LYS A 244 23.25 -34.66 -30.46
C LYS A 244 23.44 -33.14 -30.44
N ASN A 245 23.33 -32.52 -29.28
CA ASN A 245 23.91 -31.23 -29.00
C ASN A 245 24.49 -31.38 -27.60
N GLU A 246 25.80 -31.21 -27.55
CA GLU A 246 26.62 -31.22 -26.36
C GLU A 246 25.97 -30.37 -25.26
N GLY A 247 25.92 -30.95 -24.05
CA GLY A 247 25.30 -30.35 -22.89
C GLY A 247 25.94 -29.00 -22.57
N THR A 248 25.17 -27.94 -22.74
CA THR A 248 25.35 -26.76 -21.89
C THR A 248 24.41 -26.97 -20.72
N GLU A 249 24.92 -27.52 -19.61
CA GLU A 249 24.24 -27.42 -18.33
C GLU A 249 23.98 -25.93 -18.10
N LEU A 250 22.71 -25.54 -18.10
CA LEU A 250 22.34 -24.14 -17.91
C LEU A 250 22.74 -23.78 -16.48
N ASP A 251 23.66 -22.83 -16.32
CA ASP A 251 24.15 -22.44 -15.00
C ASP A 251 23.02 -21.75 -14.21
N PRO A 252 22.45 -22.40 -13.17
CA PRO A 252 21.34 -21.84 -12.40
C PRO A 252 21.74 -20.54 -11.68
N THR A 253 23.04 -20.27 -11.54
CA THR A 253 23.57 -19.07 -10.88
C THR A 253 23.07 -17.77 -11.54
N LEU A 254 22.99 -17.72 -12.87
CA LEU A 254 22.52 -16.54 -13.61
C LEU A 254 21.03 -16.26 -13.35
N ILE A 255 20.21 -17.31 -13.29
CA ILE A 255 18.78 -17.19 -12.98
C ILE A 255 18.61 -16.65 -11.56
N VAL A 256 19.35 -17.20 -10.61
CA VAL A 256 19.30 -16.79 -9.20
C VAL A 256 19.74 -15.34 -9.03
N GLU A 257 20.84 -14.92 -9.67
CA GLU A 257 21.33 -13.54 -9.59
C GLU A 257 20.34 -12.54 -10.19
N ASN A 258 19.71 -12.89 -11.31
CA ASN A 258 18.67 -12.07 -11.91
C ASN A 258 17.44 -11.95 -10.99
N LEU A 259 16.97 -13.07 -10.43
CA LEU A 259 15.85 -13.08 -9.48
C LEU A 259 16.16 -12.31 -8.19
N ARG A 260 17.39 -12.40 -7.67
CA ARG A 260 17.88 -11.57 -6.56
C ARG A 260 17.86 -10.09 -6.90
N SER A 261 18.32 -9.71 -8.08
CA SER A 261 18.30 -8.32 -8.56
C SER A 261 16.87 -7.76 -8.62
N LYS A 262 15.91 -8.57 -9.10
CA LYS A 262 14.48 -8.21 -9.11
C LYS A 262 13.90 -8.06 -7.71
N ARG A 263 14.24 -8.99 -6.80
CA ARG A 263 13.88 -8.89 -5.38
C ARG A 263 14.35 -7.56 -4.79
N ILE A 264 15.64 -7.24 -4.94
CA ILE A 264 16.25 -6.00 -4.44
C ILE A 264 15.57 -4.76 -5.04
N TYR A 265 15.28 -4.77 -6.35
CA TYR A 265 14.55 -3.69 -7.00
C TYR A 265 13.16 -3.46 -6.38
N LEU A 266 12.43 -4.55 -6.10
CA LEU A 266 11.10 -4.47 -5.47
C LEU A 266 11.17 -3.96 -4.03
N GLU A 267 12.18 -4.37 -3.25
CA GLU A 267 12.43 -3.84 -1.91
C GLU A 267 12.69 -2.33 -1.95
N ASN A 268 13.59 -1.88 -2.84
CA ASN A 268 13.92 -0.46 -3.03
C ASN A 268 12.71 0.35 -3.52
N SER A 269 11.76 -0.29 -4.20
CA SER A 269 10.49 0.32 -4.62
C SER A 269 9.48 0.49 -3.45
N GLY A 270 9.87 0.08 -2.25
CA GLY A 270 9.06 0.18 -1.03
C GLY A 270 8.10 -0.99 -0.84
N SER A 271 8.34 -2.13 -1.49
CA SER A 271 7.56 -3.35 -1.27
C SER A 271 7.75 -3.84 0.17
N ARG A 272 6.68 -4.31 0.80
CA ARG A 272 6.69 -4.81 2.19
C ARG A 272 6.47 -6.31 2.31
N CYS A 273 6.13 -6.97 1.21
CA CYS A 273 6.06 -8.41 1.04
C CYS A 273 6.39 -8.70 -0.42
N ILE A 274 7.06 -9.81 -0.67
CA ILE A 274 7.42 -10.26 -2.01
C ILE A 274 6.74 -11.60 -2.29
N VAL A 275 6.31 -11.78 -3.53
CA VAL A 275 5.73 -13.02 -4.05
C VAL A 275 6.30 -13.32 -5.43
N MET A 276 6.38 -14.61 -5.77
CA MET A 276 6.93 -15.10 -7.04
C MET A 276 5.99 -16.16 -7.63
N PRO A 277 5.08 -15.76 -8.54
CA PRO A 277 4.12 -16.68 -9.18
C PRO A 277 4.77 -17.51 -10.29
N CYS A 278 5.64 -18.45 -9.93
CA CYS A 278 6.22 -19.43 -10.85
C CYS A 278 6.65 -20.67 -10.05
N HIS A 279 6.14 -21.86 -10.38
CA HIS A 279 6.35 -23.07 -9.58
C HIS A 279 7.84 -23.42 -9.46
N ILE A 280 8.53 -23.64 -10.58
CA ILE A 280 9.93 -24.13 -10.59
C ILE A 280 10.88 -23.16 -9.87
N SER A 281 10.60 -21.85 -9.91
CA SER A 281 11.46 -20.84 -9.30
C SER A 281 11.55 -20.94 -7.77
N HIS A 282 10.58 -21.59 -7.12
CA HIS A 282 10.65 -21.84 -5.66
C HIS A 282 11.74 -22.84 -5.28
N SER A 283 12.29 -23.61 -6.23
CA SER A 283 13.49 -24.43 -5.99
C SER A 283 14.72 -23.61 -5.60
N TRP A 284 14.77 -22.33 -5.99
CA TRP A 284 15.82 -21.39 -5.61
C TRP A 284 15.35 -20.35 -4.59
N HIS A 285 14.18 -20.55 -3.95
CA HIS A 285 13.61 -19.55 -3.04
C HIS A 285 14.60 -19.17 -1.92
N ASP A 286 15.22 -20.15 -1.26
CA ASP A 286 16.17 -19.89 -0.17
C ASP A 286 17.34 -19.02 -0.64
N GLN A 287 17.91 -19.35 -1.81
CA GLN A 287 18.99 -18.58 -2.41
C GLN A 287 18.51 -17.17 -2.75
N ILE A 288 17.35 -17.01 -3.39
CA ILE A 288 16.83 -15.69 -3.76
C ILE A 288 16.51 -14.86 -2.51
N SER A 289 16.03 -15.49 -1.44
CA SER A 289 15.62 -14.87 -0.18
C SER A 289 16.81 -14.42 0.69
N GLU A 290 18.04 -14.81 0.35
CA GLU A 290 19.23 -14.40 1.09
C GLU A 290 19.34 -12.87 1.12
N GLY A 291 19.44 -12.32 2.35
CA GLY A 291 19.48 -10.88 2.59
C GLY A 291 18.15 -10.15 2.36
N CYS A 292 17.01 -10.87 2.25
CA CYS A 292 15.69 -10.26 2.10
C CYS A 292 15.24 -9.60 3.41
N SER A 293 14.93 -8.31 3.33
CA SER A 293 14.52 -7.46 4.45
C SER A 293 13.02 -7.54 4.77
N VAL A 294 12.24 -8.13 3.86
CA VAL A 294 10.78 -8.26 3.93
C VAL A 294 10.35 -9.71 3.78
N PRO A 295 9.15 -10.08 4.25
CA PRO A 295 8.61 -11.42 4.02
C PRO A 295 8.57 -11.77 2.53
N PHE A 296 9.13 -12.92 2.16
CA PHE A 296 9.07 -13.48 0.81
C PHE A 296 8.31 -14.80 0.85
N LEU A 297 7.05 -14.80 0.41
CA LEU A 297 6.18 -15.97 0.54
C LEU A 297 6.63 -17.11 -0.38
N HIS A 298 6.75 -18.29 0.20
CA HIS A 298 7.03 -19.52 -0.51
C HIS A 298 5.72 -20.22 -0.92
N MET A 299 5.60 -20.64 -2.18
CA MET A 299 4.35 -21.21 -2.72
C MET A 299 4.00 -22.54 -2.05
N GLY A 300 4.97 -23.43 -1.86
CA GLY A 300 4.77 -24.70 -1.14
C GLY A 300 4.29 -24.53 0.31
N GLU A 301 4.75 -23.49 1.01
CA GLU A 301 4.31 -23.19 2.38
C GLU A 301 2.87 -22.64 2.38
N CYS A 302 2.52 -21.81 1.39
CA CYS A 302 1.15 -21.31 1.22
C CYS A 302 0.17 -22.47 1.01
N VAL A 303 0.52 -23.44 0.17
CA VAL A 303 -0.29 -24.64 -0.08
C VAL A 303 -0.43 -25.50 1.18
N ALA A 304 0.68 -25.76 1.88
CA ALA A 304 0.64 -26.56 3.10
C ALA A 304 -0.21 -25.90 4.20
N LYS A 305 -0.17 -24.58 4.31
CA LYS A 305 -1.04 -23.80 5.21
C LYS A 305 -2.51 -23.94 4.85
N GLU A 306 -2.87 -23.82 3.56
CA GLU A 306 -4.25 -24.02 3.10
C GLU A 306 -4.77 -25.42 3.43
N LEU A 307 -3.94 -26.44 3.21
CA LEU A 307 -4.26 -27.84 3.55
C LEU A 307 -4.51 -28.03 5.05
N LYS A 308 -3.70 -27.42 5.92
CA LYS A 308 -3.92 -27.46 7.38
C LYS A 308 -5.23 -26.80 7.77
N GLU A 309 -5.55 -25.66 7.17
CA GLU A 309 -6.79 -24.94 7.45
C GLU A 309 -8.04 -25.68 6.94
N ALA A 310 -7.90 -26.50 5.89
CA ALA A 310 -8.99 -27.31 5.33
C ALA A 310 -9.48 -28.45 6.25
N LYS A 311 -8.73 -28.79 7.32
CA LYS A 311 -9.11 -29.81 8.33
C LYS A 311 -9.60 -31.14 7.72
N LEU A 312 -8.91 -31.61 6.69
CA LEU A 312 -9.20 -32.87 6.04
C LEU A 312 -9.03 -34.04 7.04
N LYS A 313 -9.85 -35.08 6.88
CA LYS A 313 -9.70 -36.32 7.65
C LYS A 313 -8.89 -37.33 6.85
N PRO A 314 -7.93 -38.05 7.47
CA PRO A 314 -7.25 -39.18 6.85
C PRO A 314 -8.26 -40.21 6.33
N LEU A 315 -7.90 -40.89 5.23
CA LEU A 315 -8.74 -41.96 4.68
C LEU A 315 -8.67 -43.23 5.56
N GLU A 316 -7.55 -43.46 6.23
CA GLU A 316 -7.35 -44.57 7.15
C GLU A 316 -7.12 -44.04 8.58
N ALA A 317 -7.71 -44.72 9.57
CA ALA A 317 -7.61 -44.27 10.96
C ALA A 317 -6.15 -44.39 11.46
N GLY A 318 -5.58 -43.27 11.91
CA GLY A 318 -4.21 -43.21 12.44
C GLY A 318 -3.12 -42.99 11.39
N SER A 319 -3.47 -42.86 10.10
CA SER A 319 -2.51 -42.50 9.06
C SER A 319 -2.40 -40.97 8.87
N PRO A 320 -1.24 -40.47 8.42
CA PRO A 320 -1.10 -39.07 8.01
C PRO A 320 -1.94 -38.79 6.75
N LEU A 321 -2.31 -37.52 6.58
CA LEU A 321 -2.97 -37.06 5.35
C LEU A 321 -2.02 -37.21 4.17
N GLN A 322 -2.49 -37.87 3.11
CA GLN A 322 -1.73 -38.09 1.89
C GLN A 322 -2.14 -37.06 0.83
N ILE A 323 -1.16 -36.35 0.28
CA ILE A 323 -1.37 -35.27 -0.68
C ILE A 323 -0.68 -35.64 -2.00
N GLY A 324 -1.48 -35.74 -3.06
CA GLY A 324 -0.99 -35.96 -4.40
C GLY A 324 -0.33 -34.70 -4.97
N VAL A 325 0.78 -34.83 -5.71
CA VAL A 325 1.37 -33.68 -6.43
C VAL A 325 1.51 -34.01 -7.91
N LEU A 326 0.78 -33.29 -8.76
CA LEU A 326 0.93 -33.31 -10.21
C LEU A 326 1.68 -32.06 -10.66
N ALA A 327 2.83 -32.25 -11.29
CA ALA A 327 3.66 -31.18 -11.81
C ALA A 327 4.50 -31.68 -13.00
N THR A 328 5.25 -30.78 -13.63
CA THR A 328 6.29 -31.16 -14.59
C THR A 328 7.38 -31.99 -13.91
N TYR A 329 8.08 -32.83 -14.69
CA TYR A 329 9.18 -33.65 -14.16
C TYR A 329 10.24 -32.82 -13.44
N ALA A 330 10.60 -31.66 -13.98
CA ALA A 330 11.55 -30.73 -13.36
C ALA A 330 11.08 -30.25 -11.98
N THR A 331 9.80 -29.88 -11.86
CA THR A 331 9.20 -29.43 -10.58
C THR A 331 9.16 -30.57 -9.56
N LEU A 332 8.79 -31.78 -9.98
CA LEU A 332 8.80 -32.94 -9.09
C LEU A 332 10.21 -33.29 -8.64
N LYS A 333 11.19 -33.26 -9.55
CA LYS A 333 12.60 -33.53 -9.24
C LYS A 333 13.20 -32.47 -8.30
N ALA A 334 12.78 -31.21 -8.41
CA ALA A 334 13.22 -30.13 -7.53
C ALA A 334 12.81 -30.34 -6.06
N GLY A 335 11.75 -31.12 -5.79
CA GLY A 335 11.48 -31.65 -4.45
C GLY A 335 10.88 -30.68 -3.43
N PHE A 336 10.76 -29.38 -3.74
CA PHE A 336 10.36 -28.37 -2.74
C PHE A 336 8.93 -28.57 -2.22
N TYR A 337 7.97 -29.01 -3.05
CA TYR A 337 6.62 -29.30 -2.57
C TYR A 337 6.66 -30.46 -1.57
N GLN A 338 7.41 -31.51 -1.91
CA GLN A 338 7.55 -32.70 -1.08
C GLN A 338 8.20 -32.38 0.26
N GLU A 339 9.18 -31.49 0.28
CA GLU A 339 9.82 -31.00 1.49
C GLU A 339 8.85 -30.18 2.35
N LYS A 340 8.25 -29.12 1.80
CA LYS A 340 7.37 -28.22 2.56
C LYS A 340 6.12 -28.92 3.09
N LEU A 341 5.55 -29.86 2.35
CA LEU A 341 4.41 -30.66 2.81
C LEU A 341 4.81 -31.61 3.95
N ARG A 342 5.95 -32.31 3.84
CA ARG A 342 6.42 -33.23 4.89
C ARG A 342 6.77 -32.51 6.19
N ASN A 343 7.37 -31.33 6.11
CA ASN A 343 7.63 -30.48 7.28
C ASN A 343 6.35 -30.12 8.06
N GLU A 344 5.22 -30.09 7.37
CA GLU A 344 3.92 -29.76 7.93
C GLU A 344 3.13 -31.00 8.38
N GLY A 345 3.69 -32.21 8.25
CA GLY A 345 3.12 -33.48 8.70
C GLY A 345 2.29 -34.23 7.65
N PHE A 346 2.38 -33.83 6.38
CA PHE A 346 1.70 -34.51 5.27
C PHE A 346 2.60 -35.56 4.62
N GLU A 347 2.01 -36.68 4.20
CA GLU A 347 2.65 -37.62 3.29
C GLU A 347 2.38 -37.23 1.85
N VAL A 348 3.36 -37.47 0.97
CA VAL A 348 3.29 -36.98 -0.41
C VAL A 348 3.26 -38.12 -1.41
N VAL A 349 2.21 -38.17 -2.21
CA VAL A 349 2.00 -39.18 -3.24
C VAL A 349 2.35 -38.59 -4.60
N LEU A 350 3.36 -39.17 -5.25
CA LEU A 350 3.77 -38.78 -6.59
C LEU A 350 3.21 -39.74 -7.63
N PRO A 351 2.92 -39.26 -8.86
CA PRO A 351 2.63 -40.13 -9.99
C PRO A 351 3.81 -41.09 -10.19
N ASP A 352 3.51 -42.37 -10.42
CA ASP A 352 4.55 -43.34 -10.74
C ASP A 352 5.08 -43.11 -12.17
N LYS A 353 6.14 -43.84 -12.54
CA LYS A 353 6.78 -43.69 -13.85
C LYS A 353 5.79 -43.90 -15.01
N ALA A 354 4.91 -44.91 -14.90
CA ALA A 354 3.91 -45.21 -15.93
C ALA A 354 2.88 -44.08 -16.07
N THR A 355 2.38 -43.54 -14.95
CA THR A 355 1.45 -42.40 -14.95
C THR A 355 2.11 -41.15 -15.53
N MET A 356 3.39 -40.93 -15.22
CA MET A 356 4.14 -39.83 -15.83
C MET A 356 4.27 -39.99 -17.34
N GLU A 357 4.72 -41.15 -17.83
CA GLU A 357 5.01 -41.41 -19.24
C GLU A 357 3.76 -41.53 -20.11
N HIS A 358 2.66 -42.08 -19.58
CA HIS A 358 1.46 -42.36 -20.36
C HIS A 358 0.31 -41.39 -20.12
N THR A 359 0.41 -40.51 -19.12
CA THR A 359 -0.69 -39.62 -18.77
C THR A 359 -0.24 -38.18 -18.61
N VAL A 360 0.66 -37.89 -17.67
CA VAL A 360 1.05 -36.51 -17.36
C VAL A 360 1.81 -35.86 -18.52
N ILE A 361 2.86 -36.51 -19.03
CA ILE A 361 3.64 -35.99 -20.16
C ILE A 361 2.78 -35.85 -21.42
N PRO A 362 2.00 -36.88 -21.84
CA PRO A 362 1.08 -36.75 -22.97
C PRO A 362 0.03 -35.64 -22.80
N ALA A 363 -0.43 -35.34 -21.57
CA ALA A 363 -1.36 -34.24 -21.34
C ALA A 363 -0.74 -32.89 -21.69
N PHE A 364 0.51 -32.66 -21.28
CA PHE A 364 1.26 -31.46 -21.67
C PHE A 364 1.54 -31.41 -23.18
N GLU A 365 1.83 -32.55 -23.82
CA GLU A 365 2.01 -32.60 -25.26
C GLU A 365 0.73 -32.26 -26.03
N ALA A 366 -0.42 -32.80 -25.59
CA ALA A 366 -1.72 -32.50 -26.17
C ALA A 366 -2.01 -30.99 -26.06
N LEU A 367 -1.74 -30.38 -24.90
CA LEU A 367 -1.90 -28.94 -24.72
C LEU A 367 -1.01 -28.12 -25.65
N ASN A 368 0.25 -28.51 -25.82
CA ASN A 368 1.16 -27.87 -26.78
C ASN A 368 0.67 -27.96 -28.23
N ARG A 369 -0.06 -29.03 -28.57
CA ARG A 369 -0.73 -29.23 -29.87
C ARG A 369 -2.10 -28.56 -29.96
N LYS A 370 -2.54 -27.86 -28.90
CA LYS A 370 -3.88 -27.26 -28.73
C LYS A 370 -5.02 -28.28 -28.70
N ASP A 371 -4.72 -29.54 -28.42
CA ASP A 371 -5.71 -30.58 -28.15
C ASP A 371 -6.14 -30.50 -26.68
N THR A 372 -7.10 -29.61 -26.42
CA THR A 372 -7.60 -29.35 -25.06
C THR A 372 -8.40 -30.53 -24.50
N GLU A 373 -9.15 -31.25 -25.35
CA GLU A 373 -9.96 -32.39 -24.93
C GLU A 373 -9.08 -33.59 -24.54
N GLY A 374 -8.07 -33.90 -25.37
CA GLY A 374 -7.09 -34.94 -25.07
C GLY A 374 -6.32 -34.61 -23.78
N ALA A 375 -5.83 -33.38 -23.64
CA ALA A 375 -5.13 -32.93 -22.44
C ALA A 375 -6.01 -33.05 -21.18
N GLN A 376 -7.28 -32.64 -21.28
CA GLN A 376 -8.24 -32.71 -20.18
C GLN A 376 -8.53 -34.17 -19.77
N ASN A 377 -8.77 -35.06 -20.73
CA ASN A 377 -9.04 -36.47 -20.45
C ASN A 377 -7.85 -37.15 -19.76
N LEU A 378 -6.64 -36.89 -20.24
CA LEU A 378 -5.42 -37.39 -19.61
C LEU A 378 -5.23 -36.80 -18.21
N LEU A 379 -5.47 -35.51 -18.01
CA LEU A 379 -5.41 -34.91 -16.67
C LEU A 379 -6.40 -35.56 -15.69
N ARG A 380 -7.64 -35.83 -16.12
CA ARG A 380 -8.63 -36.53 -15.28
C ARG A 380 -8.11 -37.89 -14.84
N ILE A 381 -7.53 -38.65 -15.76
CA ILE A 381 -6.91 -39.95 -15.45
C ILE A 381 -5.77 -39.79 -14.43
N ALA A 382 -4.87 -38.83 -14.62
CA ALA A 382 -3.74 -38.62 -13.72
C ALA A 382 -4.19 -38.25 -12.29
N VAL A 383 -5.19 -37.37 -12.17
CA VAL A 383 -5.78 -37.01 -10.87
C VAL A 383 -6.41 -38.25 -10.24
N GLN A 384 -7.19 -39.02 -11.00
CA GLN A 384 -7.90 -40.17 -10.49
C GLN A 384 -6.95 -41.29 -10.04
N VAL A 385 -5.82 -41.50 -10.73
CA VAL A 385 -4.78 -42.43 -10.29
C VAL A 385 -4.23 -42.06 -8.91
N LEU A 386 -3.97 -40.78 -8.65
CA LEU A 386 -3.51 -40.34 -7.33
C LEU A 386 -4.59 -40.51 -6.25
N LEU A 387 -5.84 -40.22 -6.57
CA LEU A 387 -6.96 -40.42 -5.63
C LEU A 387 -7.16 -41.89 -5.28
N VAL A 388 -7.02 -42.81 -6.25
CA VAL A 388 -7.07 -44.26 -6.02
C VAL A 388 -5.90 -44.75 -5.18
N ARG A 389 -4.74 -44.08 -5.26
CA ARG A 389 -3.59 -44.29 -4.38
C ARG A 389 -3.71 -43.57 -3.03
N ALA A 390 -4.94 -43.39 -2.55
CA ALA A 390 -5.28 -42.82 -1.25
C ALA A 390 -4.88 -41.36 -1.00
N ALA A 391 -4.64 -40.56 -2.05
CA ALA A 391 -4.49 -39.11 -1.88
C ALA A 391 -5.81 -38.46 -1.44
N ASN A 392 -5.79 -37.71 -0.34
CA ASN A 392 -6.91 -36.93 0.17
C ASN A 392 -7.26 -35.73 -0.73
N ALA A 393 -6.23 -35.11 -1.30
CA ALA A 393 -6.30 -33.99 -2.23
C ALA A 393 -5.11 -34.04 -3.19
N VAL A 394 -5.25 -33.42 -4.36
CA VAL A 394 -4.21 -33.37 -5.39
C VAL A 394 -3.83 -31.92 -5.69
N ILE A 395 -2.56 -31.60 -5.56
CA ILE A 395 -2.00 -30.31 -5.95
C ILE A 395 -1.76 -30.32 -7.46
N LEU A 396 -2.35 -29.36 -8.16
CA LEU A 396 -2.10 -29.11 -9.59
C LEU A 396 -1.02 -28.02 -9.72
N ALA A 397 0.25 -28.42 -9.64
CA ALA A 397 1.40 -27.51 -9.72
C ALA A 397 1.80 -27.20 -11.17
N SER A 398 0.81 -26.78 -11.95
CA SER A 398 0.95 -26.23 -13.29
C SER A 398 -0.30 -25.44 -13.63
N ASP A 399 -0.14 -24.15 -13.92
CA ASP A 399 -1.25 -23.27 -14.32
C ASP A 399 -1.99 -23.81 -15.55
N ASP A 400 -1.22 -24.34 -16.50
CA ASP A 400 -1.71 -24.96 -17.72
C ASP A 400 -2.65 -26.15 -17.47
N LEU A 401 -2.37 -26.95 -16.43
CA LEU A 401 -3.23 -28.08 -16.07
C LEU A 401 -4.50 -27.62 -15.34
N ARG A 402 -4.41 -26.56 -14.52
CA ARG A 402 -5.56 -26.07 -13.76
C ARG A 402 -6.68 -25.60 -14.68
N ASP A 403 -6.33 -24.88 -15.75
CA ASP A 403 -7.29 -24.30 -16.70
C ASP A 403 -7.98 -25.35 -17.59
N LEU A 404 -7.51 -26.61 -17.58
CA LEU A 404 -8.13 -27.71 -18.34
C LEU A 404 -9.42 -28.24 -17.70
N LEU A 405 -9.54 -28.19 -16.38
CA LEU A 405 -10.72 -28.72 -15.68
C LEU A 405 -11.82 -27.66 -15.61
N PRO A 406 -13.05 -27.94 -16.09
CA PRO A 406 -14.12 -26.97 -16.06
C PRO A 406 -14.55 -26.70 -14.60
N PRO A 407 -15.10 -25.53 -14.30
CA PRO A 407 -15.48 -25.15 -12.93
C PRO A 407 -16.42 -26.15 -12.22
N ASP A 408 -17.28 -26.83 -13.00
CA ASP A 408 -18.27 -27.79 -12.51
C ASP A 408 -17.72 -29.23 -12.40
N ASP A 409 -16.44 -29.46 -12.75
CA ASP A 409 -15.84 -30.79 -12.68
C ASP A 409 -15.75 -31.27 -11.21
N PRO A 410 -16.29 -32.46 -10.87
CA PRO A 410 -16.24 -32.95 -9.50
C PRO A 410 -14.81 -33.19 -9.00
N LEU A 411 -13.86 -33.48 -9.89
CA LEU A 411 -12.45 -33.67 -9.51
C LEU A 411 -11.81 -32.35 -9.06
N LEU A 412 -12.28 -31.21 -9.56
CA LEU A 412 -11.75 -29.90 -9.19
C LEU A 412 -11.88 -29.64 -7.68
N LYS A 413 -12.93 -30.17 -7.03
CA LYS A 413 -13.15 -30.08 -5.58
C LYS A 413 -12.13 -30.86 -4.76
N LYS A 414 -11.42 -31.80 -5.39
CA LYS A 414 -10.31 -32.55 -4.79
C LYS A 414 -8.95 -31.96 -5.15
N CYS A 415 -8.92 -30.92 -5.98
CA CYS A 415 -7.71 -30.31 -6.48
C CYS A 415 -7.42 -28.96 -5.80
N ILE A 416 -6.16 -28.75 -5.44
CA ILE A 416 -5.66 -27.49 -4.90
C ILE A 416 -4.84 -26.79 -5.98
N ASP A 417 -5.10 -25.50 -6.14
CA ASP A 417 -4.36 -24.62 -7.04
C ASP A 417 -3.32 -23.82 -6.20
N PRO A 418 -2.02 -24.08 -6.39
CA PRO A 418 -0.97 -23.33 -5.70
C PRO A 418 -0.99 -21.83 -5.97
N MET A 419 -1.42 -21.41 -7.17
CA MET A 419 -1.48 -19.99 -7.52
C MET A 419 -2.58 -19.29 -6.72
N ASN A 420 -3.72 -19.95 -6.57
CA ASN A 420 -4.80 -19.50 -5.71
C ASN A 420 -4.39 -19.45 -4.23
N ALA A 421 -3.68 -20.47 -3.74
CA ALA A 421 -3.16 -20.54 -2.37
C ALA A 421 -2.16 -19.41 -2.07
N LEU A 422 -1.26 -19.11 -3.02
CA LEU A 422 -0.32 -18.00 -2.94
C LEU A 422 -1.05 -16.65 -2.90
N ALA A 423 -2.03 -16.44 -3.79
CA ALA A 423 -2.81 -15.21 -3.85
C ALA A 423 -3.61 -14.98 -2.56
N TRP A 424 -4.28 -16.03 -2.06
CA TRP A 424 -5.02 -15.96 -0.81
C TRP A 424 -4.13 -15.68 0.40
N SER A 425 -2.99 -16.37 0.50
CA SER A 425 -1.99 -16.12 1.56
C SER A 425 -1.45 -14.70 1.51
N THR A 426 -1.29 -14.14 0.31
CA THR A 426 -0.89 -12.75 0.10
C THR A 426 -1.93 -11.78 0.64
N ILE A 427 -3.21 -11.97 0.32
CA ILE A 427 -4.30 -11.13 0.83
C ILE A 427 -4.40 -11.22 2.35
N LYS A 428 -4.35 -12.42 2.92
CA LYS A 428 -4.30 -12.61 4.38
C LYS A 428 -3.14 -11.87 5.02
N TRP A 429 -1.94 -11.94 4.42
CA TRP A 429 -0.79 -11.21 4.91
C TRP A 429 -1.04 -9.70 4.89
N VAL A 430 -1.56 -9.16 3.78
CA VAL A 430 -1.92 -7.74 3.65
C VAL A 430 -2.96 -7.32 4.71
N GLN A 431 -3.97 -8.14 4.96
CA GLN A 431 -5.01 -7.88 5.96
C GLN A 431 -4.46 -7.91 7.38
N SER A 432 -3.68 -8.92 7.74
CA SER A 432 -3.01 -8.94 9.04
C SER A 432 -2.08 -7.74 9.23
N ALA A 433 -1.46 -7.28 8.14
CA ALA A 433 -0.63 -6.10 8.13
C ALA A 433 -1.44 -4.78 8.28
N LYS A 434 -2.73 -4.78 7.93
CA LYS A 434 -3.70 -3.71 8.22
C LYS A 434 -4.30 -3.82 9.62
N GLU A 435 -4.58 -4.99 10.15
CA GLU A 435 -5.24 -5.17 11.46
C GLU A 435 -4.28 -4.94 12.63
N GLY A 436 -2.99 -5.28 12.48
CA GLY A 436 -1.94 -4.85 13.42
C GLY A 436 -1.67 -3.34 13.41
N THR A 437 -2.50 -2.53 12.73
CA THR A 437 -2.39 -1.06 12.62
C THR A 437 -3.11 -0.25 13.67
#